data_AF-A0A2V2PYB7-F1
#
_entry.id   AF-A0A2V2PYB7-F1
#
_cell.length_a   1.000
_cell.length_b   1.000
_cell.length_c   1.000
_cell.angle_alpha   90.00
_cell.angle_beta   90.00
_cell.angle_gamma   90.00
#
_symmetry.space_group_name_H-M   'P 1'
#
loop_
_entity.id
_entity.type
_entity.pdbx_description
1 polymer ?
#
loop_
_entity_poly.entity_id
_entity_poly.type
_entity_poly.pdbx_seq_one_letter_code
_entity_poly.pdbx_strand_id
1 'polypeptide(L)'
;VAAATRDRVRAVAEELGYRPNSAARRLRRSSTGAIGLHLPRTATRLDYYMNLAFGAVERAQEEGFDVVLLAPTGGGGSKGSPDSTGPTSLTSPASPAGRAATPSGPIASRVDGLLVIDPEMDDSAVPGLLDGGVPVVTGERYLGPTTAPTGAVICDNAASLTALLDHVTERGACHPAVLAPAGTSAWATALRATADSWARERKVAVALRTVPFAATPGEAEETTLALLRTDPSVDAVICAPDGAAPGVLRAAATLGRPV
;
A
#
# COMPACT_ATOMS: atom_id res chain seq x y z
N VAL A 1 4.84 -32.73 33.09
CA VAL A 1 5.68 -33.92 32.79
C VAL A 1 7.00 -33.74 33.52
N ALA A 2 7.49 -34.74 34.25
CA ALA A 2 8.79 -34.67 34.93
C ALA A 2 9.93 -34.49 33.90
N ALA A 3 11.00 -33.76 34.28
CA ALA A 3 12.10 -33.43 33.37
C ALA A 3 12.72 -34.69 32.73
N ALA A 4 13.02 -35.71 33.54
CA ALA A 4 13.56 -36.98 33.07
C ALA A 4 12.68 -37.68 32.02
N THR A 5 11.35 -37.60 32.15
CA THR A 5 10.43 -38.18 31.17
C THR A 5 10.42 -37.40 29.86
N ARG A 6 10.46 -36.07 29.92
CA ARG A 6 10.53 -35.21 28.71
C ARG A 6 11.81 -35.46 27.94
N ASP A 7 12.94 -35.57 28.63
CA ASP A 7 14.25 -35.72 28.01
C ASP A 7 14.38 -37.12 27.35
N ARG A 8 13.86 -38.17 28.00
CA ARG A 8 13.78 -39.51 27.42
C ARG A 8 12.88 -39.58 26.19
N VAL A 9 11.75 -38.87 26.19
CA VAL A 9 10.85 -38.79 25.02
C VAL A 9 11.53 -38.04 23.86
N ARG A 10 12.27 -36.96 24.13
CA ARG A 10 12.99 -36.21 23.10
C ARG A 10 14.09 -37.05 22.44
N ALA A 11 14.88 -37.80 23.23
CA ALA A 11 15.92 -38.67 22.72
C ALA A 11 15.37 -39.75 21.77
N VAL A 12 14.27 -40.42 22.16
CA VAL A 12 13.62 -41.43 21.31
C VAL A 12 13.00 -40.79 20.06
N ALA A 13 12.44 -39.58 20.16
CA ALA A 13 11.92 -38.86 18.99
C ALA A 13 13.02 -38.52 17.98
N GLU A 14 14.21 -38.13 18.45
CA GLU A 14 15.38 -37.89 17.59
C GLU A 14 15.88 -39.17 16.94
N GLU A 15 16.00 -40.27 17.70
CA GLU A 15 16.42 -41.58 17.20
C GLU A 15 15.49 -42.11 16.08
N LEU A 16 14.18 -41.91 16.24
CA LEU A 16 13.17 -42.34 15.28
C LEU A 16 13.01 -41.37 14.09
N GLY A 17 13.75 -40.25 14.06
CA GLY A 17 13.58 -39.20 13.06
C GLY A 17 12.19 -38.55 13.09
N TYR A 18 11.52 -38.57 14.24
CA TYR A 18 10.18 -38.03 14.38
C TYR A 18 10.18 -36.53 14.11
N ARG A 19 9.43 -36.13 13.08
CA ARG A 19 9.12 -34.73 12.80
C ARG A 19 7.69 -34.43 13.23
N PRO A 20 7.46 -33.50 14.18
CA PRO A 20 6.12 -33.09 14.55
C PRO A 20 5.36 -32.61 13.32
N ASN A 21 4.13 -33.09 13.14
CA ASN A 21 3.25 -32.59 12.10
C ASN A 21 2.73 -31.20 12.51
N SER A 22 3.27 -30.15 11.88
CA SER A 22 2.88 -28.76 12.12
C SER A 22 1.40 -28.53 11.80
N ALA A 23 0.86 -29.12 10.73
CA ALA A 23 -0.56 -29.02 10.37
C ALA A 23 -1.46 -29.60 11.48
N ALA A 24 -1.11 -30.76 12.05
CA ALA A 24 -1.86 -31.37 13.16
C ALA A 24 -1.81 -30.52 14.45
N ARG A 25 -0.66 -29.89 14.75
CA ARG A 25 -0.52 -28.96 15.88
C ARG A 25 -1.36 -27.70 15.70
N ARG A 26 -1.38 -27.15 14.49
CA ARG A 26 -2.12 -25.93 14.13
C ARG A 26 -3.64 -26.16 14.16
N LEU A 27 -4.12 -27.28 13.63
CA LEU A 27 -5.53 -27.72 13.76
C LEU A 27 -6.00 -27.77 15.22
N ARG A 28 -5.20 -28.36 16.11
CA ARG A 28 -5.54 -28.42 17.54
C ARG A 28 -5.62 -27.03 18.21
N ARG A 29 -4.91 -26.04 17.67
CA ARG A 29 -4.90 -24.66 18.16
C ARG A 29 -5.89 -23.76 17.42
N SER A 30 -6.68 -24.29 16.49
CA SER A 30 -7.55 -23.51 15.59
C SER A 30 -6.79 -22.37 14.89
N SER A 31 -5.55 -22.64 14.47
CA SER A 31 -4.67 -21.69 13.77
C SER A 31 -4.34 -22.24 12.38
N THR A 32 -4.19 -21.37 11.39
CA THR A 32 -3.73 -21.72 10.03
C THR A 32 -2.21 -21.64 9.92
N GLY A 33 -1.58 -20.85 10.78
CA GLY A 33 -0.14 -20.62 10.78
C GLY A 33 0.34 -19.65 9.74
N ALA A 34 -0.56 -18.87 9.15
CA ALA A 34 -0.25 -17.94 8.08
C ALA A 34 -0.73 -16.52 8.43
N ILE A 35 0.06 -15.53 8.05
CA ILE A 35 -0.33 -14.12 8.04
C ILE A 35 -0.59 -13.71 6.59
N GLY A 36 -1.75 -13.11 6.33
CA GLY A 36 -2.06 -12.57 5.01
C GLY A 36 -1.43 -11.20 4.82
N LEU A 37 -0.83 -10.94 3.66
CA LEU A 37 -0.27 -9.65 3.29
C LEU A 37 -1.02 -9.11 2.06
N HIS A 38 -1.77 -8.03 2.26
CA HIS A 38 -2.40 -7.25 1.20
C HIS A 38 -1.54 -6.04 0.86
N LEU A 39 -1.22 -5.90 -0.43
CA LEU A 39 -0.48 -4.77 -0.99
C LEU A 39 -1.39 -4.02 -1.96
N PRO A 40 -1.24 -2.69 -2.09
CA PRO A 40 -2.01 -1.92 -3.06
C PRO A 40 -1.64 -2.36 -4.49
N ARG A 41 -2.53 -2.14 -5.46
CA ARG A 41 -2.28 -2.50 -6.88
C ARG A 41 -1.01 -1.86 -7.45
N THR A 42 -0.67 -0.67 -6.96
CA THR A 42 0.53 0.09 -7.31
C THR A 42 1.82 -0.56 -6.81
N ALA A 43 1.75 -1.52 -5.88
CA ALA A 43 2.93 -2.11 -5.25
C ALA A 43 3.86 -2.84 -6.22
N THR A 44 3.33 -3.32 -7.35
CA THR A 44 4.11 -3.96 -8.42
C THR A 44 5.12 -3.04 -9.11
N ARG A 45 5.06 -1.73 -8.86
CA ARG A 45 5.91 -0.73 -9.54
C ARG A 45 7.00 -0.12 -8.64
N LEU A 46 7.03 -0.47 -7.35
CA LEU A 46 7.88 0.20 -6.38
C LEU A 46 8.58 -0.80 -5.48
N ASP A 47 9.91 -0.78 -5.50
CA ASP A 47 10.78 -1.69 -4.74
C ASP A 47 10.57 -1.60 -3.22
N TYR A 48 10.09 -0.45 -2.73
CA TYR A 48 9.71 -0.22 -1.34
C TYR A 48 8.81 -1.33 -0.78
N TYR A 49 7.81 -1.79 -1.53
CA TYR A 49 6.88 -2.82 -1.05
C TYR A 49 7.52 -4.19 -0.95
N MET A 50 8.54 -4.48 -1.76
CA MET A 50 9.26 -5.73 -1.66
C MET A 50 10.14 -5.75 -0.40
N ASN A 51 10.79 -4.64 -0.06
CA ASN A 51 11.53 -4.54 1.19
C ASN A 51 10.62 -4.72 2.41
N LEU A 52 9.44 -4.10 2.39
CA LEU A 52 8.43 -4.29 3.42
C LEU A 52 7.96 -5.75 3.50
N ALA A 53 7.66 -6.37 2.35
CA ALA A 53 7.21 -7.75 2.29
C ALA A 53 8.28 -8.71 2.84
N PHE A 54 9.55 -8.53 2.50
CA PHE A 54 10.65 -9.34 3.03
C PHE A 54 10.85 -9.14 4.54
N GLY A 55 10.76 -7.91 5.04
CA GLY A 55 10.80 -7.65 6.49
C GLY A 55 9.64 -8.30 7.24
N ALA A 56 8.44 -8.30 6.65
CA ALA A 56 7.28 -9.00 7.19
C ALA A 56 7.49 -10.53 7.20
N VAL A 57 8.08 -11.09 6.13
CA VAL A 57 8.42 -12.52 6.02
C VAL A 57 9.45 -12.91 7.07
N GLU A 58 10.52 -12.14 7.22
CA GLU A 58 11.58 -12.40 8.21
C GLU A 58 10.99 -12.46 9.62
N ARG A 59 10.22 -11.43 10.01
CA ARG A 59 9.59 -11.39 11.33
C ARG A 59 8.56 -12.49 11.54
N ALA A 60 7.77 -12.82 10.52
CA ALA A 60 6.80 -13.91 10.61
C ALA A 60 7.49 -15.27 10.79
N GLN A 61 8.62 -15.51 10.09
CA GLN A 61 9.38 -16.75 10.21
C GLN A 61 9.98 -16.94 11.60
N GLU A 62 10.50 -15.88 12.23
CA GLU A 62 10.98 -15.93 13.62
C GLU A 62 9.91 -16.41 14.60
N GLU A 63 8.64 -16.08 14.32
CA GLU A 63 7.48 -16.46 15.13
C GLU A 63 6.80 -17.76 14.63
N GLY A 64 7.35 -18.41 13.60
CA GLY A 64 6.83 -19.66 13.05
C GLY A 64 5.55 -19.53 12.21
N PHE A 65 5.33 -18.37 11.61
CA PHE A 65 4.26 -18.09 10.66
C PHE A 65 4.77 -18.06 9.22
N ASP A 66 3.93 -18.53 8.30
CA ASP A 66 4.10 -18.32 6.86
C ASP A 66 3.44 -16.98 6.46
N VAL A 67 3.93 -16.33 5.39
CA VAL A 67 3.28 -15.14 4.83
C VAL A 67 2.63 -15.50 3.49
N VAL A 68 1.35 -15.14 3.34
CA VAL A 68 0.57 -15.39 2.13
C VAL A 68 0.19 -14.06 1.49
N LEU A 69 0.64 -13.84 0.26
CA LEU A 69 0.22 -12.67 -0.51
C LEU A 69 -1.25 -12.79 -0.93
N LEU A 70 -2.02 -11.76 -0.64
CA LEU A 70 -3.43 -11.66 -1.02
C LEU A 70 -3.53 -10.83 -2.29
N ALA A 71 -4.08 -11.45 -3.35
CA ALA A 71 -4.33 -10.73 -4.58
C ALA A 71 -5.42 -9.67 -4.34
N PRO A 72 -5.27 -8.45 -4.89
CA PRO A 72 -6.35 -7.47 -4.89
C PRO A 72 -7.56 -8.10 -5.58
N THR A 73 -8.63 -8.38 -4.84
CA THR A 73 -9.85 -8.88 -5.46
C THR A 73 -10.44 -7.75 -6.28
N GLY A 74 -10.45 -7.90 -7.60
CA GLY A 74 -11.25 -7.03 -8.46
C GLY A 74 -12.70 -7.20 -8.04
N GLY A 75 -13.31 -6.14 -7.51
CA GLY A 75 -14.73 -6.16 -7.17
C GLY A 75 -15.52 -6.60 -8.41
N GLY A 76 -16.23 -7.72 -8.29
CA GLY A 76 -17.23 -8.14 -9.24
C GLY A 76 -18.41 -7.17 -9.21
N GLY A 77 -18.21 -5.99 -9.78
CA GLY A 77 -19.23 -4.98 -10.02
C GLY A 77 -19.52 -4.96 -11.52
N SER A 78 -20.58 -5.67 -11.91
CA SER A 78 -21.26 -5.41 -13.18
C SER A 78 -21.63 -3.92 -13.23
N LYS A 79 -20.84 -3.11 -13.94
CA LYS A 79 -21.32 -1.83 -14.46
C LYS A 79 -22.09 -2.13 -15.73
N GLY A 80 -23.41 -2.28 -15.58
CA GLY A 80 -24.33 -2.10 -16.68
C GLY A 80 -24.12 -0.70 -17.25
N SER A 81 -23.59 -0.63 -18.47
CA SER A 81 -23.63 0.59 -19.27
C SER A 81 -25.05 0.70 -19.83
N PRO A 82 -25.77 1.82 -19.62
CA PRO A 82 -27.00 2.08 -20.35
C PRO A 82 -26.64 2.56 -21.75
N ASP A 83 -27.38 2.05 -22.73
CA ASP A 83 -27.54 2.53 -24.10
C ASP A 83 -26.33 2.56 -25.06
N SER A 84 -26.26 1.53 -25.91
CA SER A 84 -26.23 1.79 -27.36
C SER A 84 -26.91 0.64 -28.12
N THR A 85 -28.04 0.96 -28.72
CA THR A 85 -28.90 0.15 -29.59
C THR A 85 -28.18 -0.24 -30.88
N GLY A 86 -28.17 -1.54 -31.21
CA GLY A 86 -27.81 -2.06 -32.52
C GLY A 86 -28.26 -3.52 -32.65
N PRO A 87 -29.05 -3.91 -33.67
CA PRO A 87 -29.62 -5.24 -33.72
C PRO A 87 -28.73 -6.26 -34.47
N THR A 88 -29.20 -7.51 -34.36
CA THR A 88 -28.94 -8.71 -35.18
C THR A 88 -27.83 -9.70 -34.78
N SER A 89 -28.35 -10.78 -34.18
CA SER A 89 -27.96 -12.19 -34.05
C SER A 89 -26.79 -12.75 -34.86
N LEU A 90 -26.13 -13.76 -34.29
CA LEU A 90 -26.15 -15.15 -34.78
C LEU A 90 -25.79 -16.14 -33.66
N THR A 91 -26.68 -17.11 -33.47
CA THR A 91 -26.66 -18.26 -32.56
C THR A 91 -25.59 -19.30 -32.91
N SER A 92 -24.96 -19.90 -31.89
CA SER A 92 -24.38 -21.27 -31.97
C SER A 92 -24.36 -21.91 -30.56
N PRO A 93 -24.52 -23.24 -30.42
CA PRO A 93 -25.14 -23.87 -29.26
C PRO A 93 -24.20 -24.27 -28.12
N ALA A 94 -24.85 -24.61 -27.01
CA ALA A 94 -24.32 -24.88 -25.67
C ALA A 94 -23.16 -25.90 -25.59
N SER A 95 -22.14 -25.54 -24.80
CA SER A 95 -21.29 -26.49 -24.07
C SER A 95 -21.76 -26.59 -22.61
N PRO A 96 -21.93 -27.79 -22.05
CA PRO A 96 -22.44 -27.95 -20.69
C PRO A 96 -21.34 -27.73 -19.64
N ALA A 97 -21.70 -26.97 -18.60
CA ALA A 97 -21.15 -27.02 -17.25
C ALA A 97 -19.62 -26.82 -17.08
N GLY A 98 -19.13 -25.63 -17.41
CA GLY A 98 -17.96 -25.09 -16.72
C GLY A 98 -18.38 -24.65 -15.33
N ARG A 99 -18.06 -25.42 -14.28
CA ARG A 99 -18.15 -24.98 -12.88
C ARG A 99 -17.45 -23.63 -12.79
N ALA A 100 -18.23 -22.57 -12.62
CA ALA A 100 -17.72 -21.30 -12.14
C ALA A 100 -16.94 -21.63 -10.87
N ALA A 101 -15.63 -21.42 -10.90
CA ALA A 101 -14.83 -21.44 -9.69
C ALA A 101 -15.36 -20.30 -8.82
N THR A 102 -16.27 -20.62 -7.91
CA THR A 102 -16.65 -19.73 -6.82
C THR A 102 -15.35 -19.32 -6.15
N PRO A 103 -14.99 -18.03 -6.09
CA PRO A 103 -13.88 -17.62 -5.26
C PRO A 103 -14.28 -17.93 -3.82
N SER A 104 -13.79 -19.08 -3.35
CA SER A 104 -13.01 -19.22 -2.12
C SER A 104 -13.53 -18.39 -0.95
N GLY A 105 -14.05 -19.08 0.08
CA GLY A 105 -14.58 -18.49 1.32
C GLY A 105 -13.70 -17.42 1.98
N PRO A 106 -14.25 -16.69 2.96
CA PRO A 106 -13.68 -15.44 3.45
C PRO A 106 -12.19 -15.61 3.80
N ILE A 107 -11.35 -14.67 3.38
CA ILE A 107 -9.88 -14.65 3.62
C ILE A 107 -9.56 -14.96 5.09
N ALA A 108 -10.43 -14.51 6.00
CA ALA A 108 -10.57 -14.89 7.41
C ALA A 108 -10.29 -16.37 7.74
N SER A 109 -10.74 -17.28 6.87
CA SER A 109 -10.63 -18.73 7.07
C SER A 109 -9.26 -19.31 6.71
N ARG A 110 -8.36 -18.49 6.16
CA ARG A 110 -7.08 -18.93 5.60
C ARG A 110 -5.86 -18.40 6.35
N VAL A 111 -6.02 -17.37 7.17
CA VAL A 111 -4.93 -16.69 7.87
C VAL A 111 -5.31 -16.43 9.32
N ASP A 112 -4.31 -16.34 10.19
CA ASP A 112 -4.46 -16.03 11.62
C ASP A 112 -4.48 -14.52 11.89
N GLY A 113 -4.07 -13.71 10.91
CA GLY A 113 -4.03 -12.26 10.96
C GLY A 113 -3.72 -11.65 9.60
N LEU A 114 -3.91 -10.34 9.48
CA LEU A 114 -3.73 -9.59 8.23
C LEU A 114 -2.81 -8.40 8.41
N LEU A 115 -1.91 -8.23 7.44
CA LEU A 115 -1.17 -7.01 7.18
C LEU A 115 -1.78 -6.34 5.94
N VAL A 116 -2.29 -5.12 6.09
CA VAL A 116 -2.91 -4.35 5.00
C VAL A 116 -2.10 -3.07 4.80
N ILE A 117 -1.30 -3.03 3.74
CA ILE A 117 -0.35 -1.93 3.50
C ILE A 117 -1.01 -0.85 2.65
N ASP A 118 -0.79 0.41 3.03
CA ASP A 118 -1.34 1.62 2.40
C ASP A 118 -2.83 1.52 2.03
N PRO A 119 -3.73 1.28 3.01
CA PRO A 119 -5.14 1.11 2.74
C PRO A 119 -5.77 2.41 2.21
N GLU A 120 -6.22 2.40 0.96
CA GLU A 120 -6.94 3.51 0.34
C GLU A 120 -8.46 3.39 0.51
N MET A 121 -9.16 4.52 0.59
CA MET A 121 -10.61 4.54 0.79
C MET A 121 -11.38 3.95 -0.40
N ASP A 122 -10.81 4.05 -1.60
CA ASP A 122 -11.37 3.55 -2.85
C ASP A 122 -10.93 2.11 -3.18
N ASP A 123 -10.10 1.47 -2.36
CA ASP A 123 -9.81 0.05 -2.50
C ASP A 123 -10.94 -0.80 -1.90
N SER A 124 -11.78 -1.35 -2.79
CA SER A 124 -12.94 -2.16 -2.41
C SER A 124 -12.60 -3.45 -1.65
N ALA A 125 -11.34 -3.89 -1.67
CA ALA A 125 -10.89 -5.02 -0.87
C ALA A 125 -10.74 -4.67 0.62
N VAL A 126 -10.36 -3.43 0.95
CA VAL A 126 -9.98 -3.03 2.32
C VAL A 126 -11.11 -3.23 3.34
N PRO A 127 -12.36 -2.79 3.11
CA PRO A 127 -13.48 -3.06 4.01
C PRO A 127 -13.62 -4.54 4.40
N GLY A 128 -13.60 -5.44 3.42
CA GLY A 128 -13.77 -6.87 3.66
C GLY A 128 -12.58 -7.52 4.38
N LEU A 129 -11.38 -6.96 4.22
CA LEU A 129 -10.20 -7.39 4.96
C LEU A 129 -10.27 -6.94 6.42
N LEU A 130 -10.67 -5.69 6.67
CA LEU A 130 -10.83 -5.13 8.03
C LEU A 130 -11.92 -5.86 8.83
N ASP A 131 -13.04 -6.21 8.18
CA ASP A 131 -14.14 -6.96 8.79
C ASP A 131 -13.91 -8.50 8.75
N GLY A 132 -12.70 -8.93 8.39
CA GLY A 132 -12.34 -10.34 8.19
C GLY A 132 -12.29 -11.20 9.44
N GLY A 133 -12.71 -10.72 10.61
CA GLY A 133 -12.80 -11.52 11.85
C GLY A 133 -11.46 -12.02 12.42
N VAL A 134 -10.34 -11.55 11.89
CA VAL A 134 -8.98 -11.80 12.37
C VAL A 134 -8.31 -10.46 12.69
N PRO A 135 -7.29 -10.41 13.56
CA PRO A 135 -6.55 -9.17 13.82
C PRO A 135 -5.96 -8.58 12.55
N VAL A 136 -6.14 -7.28 12.35
CA VAL A 136 -5.62 -6.56 11.18
C VAL A 136 -4.70 -5.43 11.62
N VAL A 137 -3.46 -5.46 11.15
CA VAL A 137 -2.51 -4.36 11.29
C VAL A 137 -2.32 -3.69 9.94
N THR A 138 -2.39 -2.37 9.93
CA THR A 138 -2.24 -1.57 8.71
C THR A 138 -0.87 -0.90 8.65
N GLY A 139 -0.32 -0.75 7.43
CA GLY A 139 0.92 0.00 7.18
C GLY A 139 0.75 1.52 7.15
N GLU A 140 -0.49 1.99 7.33
CA GLU A 140 -0.85 3.40 7.41
C GLU A 140 -2.26 3.51 8.04
N ARG A 141 -2.66 4.70 8.52
CA ARG A 141 -4.05 4.94 8.95
C ARG A 141 -5.02 4.73 7.79
N TYR A 142 -6.07 3.95 8.03
CA TYR A 142 -7.21 3.90 7.12
C TYR A 142 -8.16 5.08 7.40
N LEU A 143 -8.53 5.82 6.34
CA LEU A 143 -9.42 6.98 6.44
C LEU A 143 -10.87 6.70 6.05
N GLY A 144 -11.18 5.47 5.63
CA GLY A 144 -12.53 5.11 5.19
C GLY A 144 -13.51 4.91 6.34
N PRO A 145 -14.81 4.70 6.01
CA PRO A 145 -15.89 4.71 7.00
C PRO A 145 -16.03 3.42 7.82
N THR A 146 -15.19 2.40 7.59
CA THR A 146 -15.36 1.06 8.16
C THR A 146 -14.67 0.89 9.51
N THR A 147 -14.80 -0.32 10.07
CA THR A 147 -14.15 -0.74 11.32
C THR A 147 -12.67 -0.39 11.32
N ALA A 148 -12.20 0.23 12.41
CA ALA A 148 -10.79 0.53 12.57
C ALA A 148 -9.96 -0.76 12.64
N PRO A 149 -8.74 -0.79 12.05
CA PRO A 149 -7.85 -1.93 12.20
C PRO A 149 -7.49 -2.15 13.67
N THR A 150 -7.05 -3.36 14.00
CA THR A 150 -6.54 -3.70 15.35
C THR A 150 -5.35 -2.81 15.73
N GLY A 151 -4.54 -2.43 14.76
CA GLY A 151 -3.45 -1.48 14.93
C GLY A 151 -3.00 -0.87 13.60
N ALA A 152 -2.19 0.18 13.69
CA ALA A 152 -1.55 0.79 12.54
C ALA A 152 -0.10 1.12 12.86
N VAL A 153 0.80 0.77 11.95
CA VAL A 153 2.18 1.27 11.94
C VAL A 153 2.18 2.49 11.04
N ILE A 154 2.61 3.64 11.56
CA ILE A 154 2.46 4.93 10.87
C ILE A 154 3.76 5.73 10.90
N CYS A 155 3.97 6.52 9.86
CA CYS A 155 5.00 7.55 9.82
C CYS A 155 4.37 8.93 10.06
N ASP A 156 5.08 9.83 10.74
CA ASP A 156 4.65 11.22 10.87
C ASP A 156 5.01 12.01 9.61
N ASN A 157 4.16 11.84 8.59
CA ASN A 157 4.33 12.46 7.29
C ASN A 157 4.14 13.99 7.34
N ALA A 158 3.36 14.48 8.31
CA ALA A 158 3.15 15.92 8.50
C ALA A 158 4.40 16.58 9.07
N ALA A 159 5.00 15.98 10.11
CA ALA A 159 6.27 16.45 10.65
C ALA A 159 7.39 16.39 9.59
N SER A 160 7.41 15.31 8.79
CA SER A 160 8.40 15.13 7.72
C SER A 160 8.31 16.22 6.64
N LEU A 161 7.10 16.51 6.13
CA LEU A 161 6.94 17.58 5.14
C LEU A 161 7.21 18.97 5.73
N THR A 162 6.80 19.22 6.97
CA THR A 162 7.10 20.47 7.68
C THR A 162 8.61 20.70 7.76
N ALA A 163 9.38 19.69 8.14
CA ALA A 163 10.83 19.77 8.22
C ALA A 163 11.47 20.04 6.84
N LEU A 164 10.94 19.46 5.75
CA LEU A 164 11.44 19.72 4.40
C LEU A 164 11.15 21.15 3.93
N LEU A 165 9.94 21.67 4.21
CA LEU A 165 9.56 23.05 3.86
C LEU A 165 10.36 24.08 4.68
N ASP A 166 10.51 23.85 5.98
CA ASP A 166 11.36 24.67 6.85
C ASP A 166 12.80 24.66 6.32
N HIS A 167 13.34 23.49 5.97
CA HIS A 167 14.70 23.38 5.45
C HIS A 167 14.92 24.20 4.17
N VAL A 168 14.06 24.06 3.15
CA VAL A 168 14.27 24.79 1.89
C VAL A 168 14.13 26.31 2.07
N THR A 169 13.23 26.75 2.95
CA THR A 169 13.04 28.17 3.23
C THR A 169 14.16 28.77 4.08
N GLU A 170 14.68 28.03 5.06
CA GLU A 170 15.90 28.39 5.81
C GLU A 170 17.13 28.50 4.90
N ARG A 171 17.15 27.74 3.79
CA ARG A 171 18.18 27.81 2.74
C ARG A 171 17.94 28.92 1.71
N GLY A 172 16.86 29.69 1.84
CA GLY A 172 16.57 30.88 1.04
C GLY A 172 15.50 30.70 -0.04
N ALA A 173 14.80 29.56 -0.10
CA ALA A 173 13.65 29.41 -0.99
C ALA A 173 12.48 30.31 -0.53
N CYS A 174 11.94 31.09 -1.46
CA CYS A 174 10.82 32.00 -1.26
C CYS A 174 9.52 31.47 -1.86
N HIS A 175 9.60 30.60 -2.88
CA HIS A 175 8.47 30.06 -3.63
C HIS A 175 8.59 28.54 -3.78
N PRO A 176 8.54 27.78 -2.67
CA PRO A 176 8.61 26.33 -2.73
C PRO A 176 7.38 25.73 -3.39
N ALA A 177 7.57 24.61 -4.07
CA ALA A 177 6.50 23.76 -4.60
C ALA A 177 6.56 22.36 -3.99
N VAL A 178 5.40 21.70 -3.91
CA VAL A 178 5.27 20.31 -3.46
C VAL A 178 4.58 19.51 -4.56
N LEU A 179 5.22 18.45 -5.02
CA LEU A 179 4.59 17.39 -5.82
C LEU A 179 4.08 16.31 -4.87
N ALA A 180 2.80 16.39 -4.51
CA ALA A 180 2.15 15.43 -3.62
C ALA A 180 1.58 14.23 -4.41
N PRO A 181 1.51 13.03 -3.84
CA PRO A 181 0.76 11.94 -4.43
C PRO A 181 -0.74 12.32 -4.54
N ALA A 182 -1.36 11.88 -5.64
CA ALA A 182 -2.80 11.81 -5.79
C ALA A 182 -3.37 10.70 -4.90
N GLY A 183 -4.69 10.55 -4.88
CA GLY A 183 -5.37 9.47 -4.15
C GLY A 183 -5.80 9.83 -2.74
N THR A 184 -6.29 8.81 -2.05
CA THR A 184 -7.08 8.94 -0.82
C THR A 184 -6.40 8.36 0.42
N SER A 185 -5.14 7.91 0.30
CA SER A 185 -4.35 7.43 1.44
C SER A 185 -4.17 8.50 2.51
N ALA A 186 -3.84 8.07 3.73
CA ALA A 186 -3.57 9.02 4.80
C ALA A 186 -2.32 9.86 4.50
N TRP A 187 -1.33 9.29 3.81
CA TRP A 187 -0.11 9.98 3.42
C TRP A 187 -0.43 11.10 2.45
N ALA A 188 -1.16 10.79 1.38
CA ALA A 188 -1.51 11.75 0.35
C ALA A 188 -2.37 12.90 0.92
N THR A 189 -3.29 12.55 1.82
CA THR A 189 -4.12 13.54 2.52
C THR A 189 -3.28 14.40 3.47
N ALA A 190 -2.38 13.79 4.25
CA ALA A 190 -1.53 14.50 5.20
C ALA A 190 -0.59 15.48 4.50
N LEU A 191 0.04 15.10 3.38
CA LEU A 191 0.95 16.00 2.65
C LEU A 191 0.23 17.24 2.10
N ARG A 192 -0.95 17.04 1.48
CA ARG A 192 -1.73 18.18 0.94
C ARG A 192 -2.22 19.10 2.05
N ALA A 193 -2.71 18.54 3.15
CA ALA A 193 -3.17 19.31 4.30
C ALA A 193 -2.02 20.07 4.98
N THR A 194 -0.86 19.43 5.14
CA THR A 194 0.33 20.02 5.76
C THR A 194 0.92 21.13 4.90
N ALA A 195 0.97 20.97 3.58
CA ALA A 195 1.41 22.04 2.68
C ALA A 195 0.53 23.30 2.82
N ASP A 196 -0.81 23.12 2.88
CA ASP A 196 -1.75 24.23 3.09
C ASP A 196 -1.59 24.89 4.46
N SER A 197 -1.57 24.09 5.54
CA SER A 197 -1.46 24.64 6.90
C SER A 197 -0.13 25.37 7.10
N TRP A 198 0.97 24.78 6.65
CA TRP A 198 2.30 25.37 6.72
C TRP A 198 2.37 26.69 5.95
N ALA A 199 1.82 26.74 4.72
CA ALA A 199 1.78 27.95 3.91
C ALA A 199 1.04 29.09 4.62
N ARG A 200 -0.11 28.80 5.23
CA ARG A 200 -0.90 29.78 5.99
C ARG A 200 -0.20 30.26 7.25
N GLU A 201 0.41 29.35 8.01
CA GLU A 201 1.11 29.67 9.26
C GLU A 201 2.37 30.51 9.03
N ARG A 202 3.18 30.14 8.03
CA ARG A 202 4.42 30.85 7.69
C ARG A 202 4.21 32.07 6.80
N LYS A 203 3.00 32.24 6.24
CA LYS A 203 2.67 33.27 5.24
C LYS A 203 3.59 33.20 4.00
N VAL A 204 3.94 31.98 3.60
CA VAL A 204 4.76 31.68 2.42
C VAL A 204 3.86 30.93 1.42
N ALA A 205 3.81 31.41 0.18
CA ALA A 205 3.05 30.73 -0.86
C ALA A 205 3.75 29.42 -1.24
N VAL A 206 3.01 28.30 -1.17
CA VAL A 206 3.49 26.98 -1.59
C VAL A 206 2.69 26.51 -2.80
N ALA A 207 3.35 26.26 -3.92
CA ALA A 207 2.67 25.71 -5.09
C ALA A 207 2.46 24.20 -4.92
N LEU A 208 1.21 23.76 -4.84
CA LEU A 208 0.87 22.34 -4.72
C LEU A 208 0.44 21.75 -6.07
N ARG A 209 1.04 20.64 -6.47
CA ARG A 209 0.60 19.82 -7.62
C ARG A 209 0.51 18.36 -7.21
N THR A 210 -0.38 17.62 -7.87
CA THR A 210 -0.56 16.20 -7.62
C THR A 210 0.01 15.38 -8.77
N VAL A 211 0.70 14.29 -8.45
CA VAL A 211 1.18 13.28 -9.39
C VAL A 211 0.70 11.90 -8.96
N PRO A 212 0.64 10.88 -9.85
CA PRO A 212 0.36 9.51 -9.42
C PRO A 212 1.31 9.05 -8.30
N PHE A 213 0.83 8.18 -7.39
CA PHE A 213 1.66 7.63 -6.31
C PHE A 213 2.91 6.91 -6.85
N ALA A 214 2.75 6.11 -7.91
CA ALA A 214 3.86 5.50 -8.63
C ALA A 214 4.15 6.27 -9.93
N ALA A 215 4.34 7.60 -9.83
CA ALA A 215 4.62 8.45 -10.98
C ALA A 215 5.92 8.04 -11.66
N THR A 216 5.88 7.91 -12.99
CA THR A 216 7.06 7.77 -13.81
C THR A 216 7.83 9.09 -13.88
N PRO A 217 9.15 9.06 -14.19
CA PRO A 217 9.90 10.28 -14.45
C PRO A 217 9.29 11.17 -15.55
N GLY A 218 8.60 10.59 -16.54
CA GLY A 218 7.93 11.34 -17.60
C GLY A 218 6.71 12.11 -17.11
N GLU A 219 5.84 11.47 -16.32
CA GLU A 219 4.67 12.13 -15.74
C GLU A 219 5.07 13.26 -14.76
N ALA A 220 6.13 13.04 -13.98
CA ALA A 220 6.68 14.06 -13.10
C ALA A 220 7.32 15.22 -13.88
N GLU A 221 8.03 14.94 -14.97
CA GLU A 221 8.59 15.97 -15.86
C GLU A 221 7.50 16.82 -16.49
N GLU A 222 6.45 16.21 -17.05
CA GLU A 222 5.32 16.91 -17.67
C GLU A 222 4.63 17.83 -16.66
N THR A 223 4.32 17.30 -15.47
CA THR A 223 3.68 18.07 -14.39
C THR A 223 4.55 19.25 -13.96
N THR A 224 5.87 19.04 -13.86
CA THR A 224 6.83 20.06 -13.44
C THR A 224 7.02 21.14 -14.51
N LEU A 225 7.08 20.76 -15.79
CA LEU A 225 7.14 21.70 -16.90
C LEU A 225 5.90 22.59 -16.92
N ALA A 226 4.71 22.01 -16.73
CA ALA A 226 3.47 22.77 -16.66
C ALA A 226 3.48 23.75 -15.47
N LEU A 227 3.95 23.30 -14.30
CA LEU A 227 4.12 24.14 -13.12
C LEU A 227 5.07 25.31 -13.38
N LEU A 228 6.31 25.04 -13.80
CA LEU A 228 7.36 26.05 -13.95
C LEU A 228 7.09 27.03 -15.09
N ARG A 229 6.32 26.63 -16.12
CA ARG A 229 5.86 27.55 -17.17
C ARG A 229 4.76 28.49 -16.68
N THR A 230 3.88 28.00 -15.81
CA THR A 230 2.79 28.79 -15.25
C THR A 230 3.28 29.72 -14.13
N ASP A 231 4.22 29.23 -13.34
CA ASP A 231 4.84 29.95 -12.24
C ASP A 231 6.37 29.82 -12.30
N PRO A 232 7.04 30.72 -13.06
CA PRO A 232 8.49 30.74 -13.15
C PRO A 232 9.20 31.14 -11.85
N SER A 233 8.46 31.65 -10.86
CA SER A 233 9.03 32.09 -9.57
C SER A 233 9.42 30.94 -8.65
N VAL A 234 8.86 29.74 -8.86
CA VAL A 234 9.12 28.54 -8.05
C VAL A 234 10.63 28.27 -7.97
N ASP A 235 11.20 28.27 -6.78
CA ASP A 235 12.66 28.19 -6.55
C ASP A 235 13.11 26.93 -5.80
N ALA A 236 12.17 26.13 -5.31
CA ALA A 236 12.41 24.80 -4.76
C ALA A 236 11.25 23.86 -5.11
N VAL A 237 11.53 22.56 -5.31
CA VAL A 237 10.50 21.54 -5.56
C VAL A 237 10.75 20.34 -4.64
N ILE A 238 9.82 20.09 -3.73
CA ILE A 238 9.80 18.90 -2.88
C ILE A 238 9.02 17.80 -3.60
N CYS A 239 9.69 16.68 -3.85
CA CYS A 239 9.11 15.51 -4.51
C CYS A 239 8.70 14.49 -3.44
N ALA A 240 7.40 14.29 -3.22
CA ALA A 240 6.98 13.31 -2.22
C ALA A 240 7.09 11.85 -2.71
N PRO A 241 6.60 11.48 -3.90
CA PRO A 241 6.77 10.11 -4.39
C PRO A 241 8.19 9.84 -4.91
N ASP A 242 8.76 8.74 -4.44
CA ASP A 242 10.02 8.21 -4.95
C ASP A 242 9.84 7.86 -6.45
N GLY A 243 10.66 8.49 -7.30
CA GLY A 243 10.55 8.39 -8.76
C GLY A 243 10.20 9.72 -9.45
N ALA A 244 9.66 10.70 -8.73
CA ALA A 244 9.35 12.01 -9.30
C ALA A 244 10.60 12.90 -9.53
N ALA A 245 11.60 12.79 -8.64
CA ALA A 245 12.78 13.66 -8.66
C ALA A 245 13.54 13.66 -10.00
N PRO A 246 13.83 12.52 -10.67
CA PRO A 246 14.45 12.53 -12.00
C PRO A 246 13.66 13.32 -13.04
N GLY A 247 12.32 13.27 -12.98
CA GLY A 247 11.45 14.06 -13.86
C GLY A 247 11.54 15.56 -13.60
N VAL A 248 11.57 15.95 -12.33
CA VAL A 248 11.77 17.36 -11.91
C VAL A 248 13.10 17.90 -12.41
N LEU A 249 14.20 17.15 -12.25
CA LEU A 249 15.52 17.55 -12.70
C LEU A 249 15.56 17.74 -14.23
N ARG A 250 14.92 16.83 -14.98
CA ARG A 250 14.83 16.93 -16.45
C ARG A 250 13.98 18.13 -16.90
N ALA A 251 12.89 18.43 -16.19
CA ALA A 251 12.09 19.63 -16.44
C ALA A 251 12.89 20.92 -16.21
N ALA A 252 13.65 20.99 -15.10
CA ALA A 252 14.51 22.12 -14.80
C ALA A 252 15.59 22.32 -15.88
N ALA A 253 16.27 21.25 -16.29
CA ALA A 253 17.26 21.28 -17.37
C ALA A 253 16.65 21.72 -18.71
N THR A 254 15.46 21.24 -19.06
CA THR A 254 14.73 21.62 -20.28
C THR A 254 14.41 23.12 -20.32
N LEU A 255 14.16 23.73 -19.16
CA LEU A 255 13.92 25.17 -19.03
C LEU A 255 15.20 25.98 -18.81
N GLY A 256 16.37 25.35 -18.87
CA GLY A 256 17.66 26.01 -18.66
C GLY A 256 17.89 26.51 -17.24
N ARG A 257 17.20 25.93 -16.23
CA ARG A 257 17.38 26.30 -14.83
C ARG A 257 18.59 25.57 -14.24
N PRO A 258 19.42 26.25 -13.44
CA PRO A 258 20.48 25.57 -12.68
C PRO A 258 19.86 24.66 -11.62
N VAL A 259 20.51 23.53 -11.36
CA VAL A 259 20.05 22.49 -10.42
C VAL A 259 21.20 22.08 -9.51
#